data_AF-A0A4R2L943-F1
#
_entry.id   AF-A0A4R2L943-F1
#
_cell.length_a   1.000
_cell.length_b   1.000
_cell.length_c   1.000
_cell.angle_alpha   90.00
_cell.angle_beta   90.00
_cell.angle_gamma   90.00
#
_symmetry.space_group_name_H-M   'P 1'
#
loop_
_entity.id
_entity.type
_entity.pdbx_description
1 polymer ?
#
loop_
_entity_poly.entity_id
_entity_poly.type
_entity_poly.pdbx_seq_one_letter_code
_entity_poly.pdbx_strand_id
1 'polypeptide(L)'
;MTKFLIVFITVLFVLFGIEMQQTVQMHVVQPFTAVLADISAALIMPFDDAVTATGRIIRHTENQFAVSIEAGCNGVEAAIVLIAAVVAFPARPLQKAAAILAGFLAIQAMNILRIISLFYLGQWRMDVFSWSHLYLWPVLIMLDVLIVFLLYLRYIARVNVQPAVSA
;
A
#
# COMPACT_ATOMS: atom_id res chain seq x y z
N MET A 1 23.01 11.74 8.70
CA MET A 1 22.16 12.02 7.52
C MET A 1 22.63 11.29 6.27
N THR A 2 23.91 11.38 5.87
CA THR A 2 24.43 10.70 4.66
C THR A 2 24.24 9.18 4.66
N LYS A 3 24.53 8.49 5.77
CA LYS A 3 24.31 7.03 5.89
C LYS A 3 22.85 6.64 5.69
N PHE A 4 21.91 7.40 6.25
CA PHE A 4 20.48 7.17 6.07
C PHE A 4 20.12 7.30 4.58
N LEU A 5 20.53 8.39 3.94
CA LEU A 5 20.23 8.65 2.52
C LEU A 5 20.78 7.55 1.61
N ILE A 6 22.03 7.12 1.83
CA ILE A 6 22.63 6.04 1.03
C ILE A 6 21.83 4.74 1.20
N VAL A 7 21.53 4.33 2.44
CA VAL A 7 20.77 3.10 2.68
C VAL A 7 19.37 3.19 2.09
N PHE A 8 18.69 4.31 2.30
CA PHE A 8 17.35 4.56 1.76
C PHE A 8 17.35 4.43 0.24
N ILE A 9 18.21 5.18 -0.45
CA ILE A 9 18.31 5.18 -1.92
C ILE A 9 18.66 3.79 -2.44
N THR A 10 19.64 3.11 -1.85
CA THR A 10 20.04 1.77 -2.27
C THR A 10 18.90 0.76 -2.12
N VAL A 11 18.24 0.72 -0.95
CA VAL A 11 17.11 -0.20 -0.73
C VAL A 11 15.96 0.12 -1.67
N LEU A 12 15.67 1.40 -1.89
CA LEU A 12 14.62 1.86 -2.81
C LEU A 12 14.87 1.37 -4.24
N PHE A 13 16.05 1.65 -4.80
CA PHE A 13 16.40 1.22 -6.16
C PHE A 13 16.43 -0.30 -6.31
N VAL A 14 16.95 -1.02 -5.32
CA VAL A 14 16.98 -2.49 -5.36
C VAL A 14 15.56 -3.05 -5.35
N LEU A 15 14.69 -2.59 -4.44
CA LEU A 15 13.33 -3.11 -4.34
C LEU A 15 12.47 -2.76 -5.55
N PHE A 16 12.54 -1.53 -6.07
CA PHE A 16 11.88 -1.19 -7.33
C PHE A 16 12.44 -1.98 -8.51
N GLY A 17 13.76 -2.14 -8.60
CA GLY A 17 14.38 -2.93 -9.65
C GLY A 17 13.97 -4.40 -9.62
N ILE A 18 13.73 -4.97 -8.43
CA ILE A 18 13.17 -6.31 -8.25
C ILE A 18 11.69 -6.34 -8.64
N GLU A 19 10.90 -5.37 -8.18
CA GLU A 19 9.47 -5.27 -8.46
C GLU A 19 9.18 -5.19 -9.96
N MET A 20 9.99 -4.45 -10.72
CA MET A 20 9.84 -4.32 -12.17
C MET A 20 10.17 -5.60 -12.97
N GLN A 21 10.73 -6.65 -12.34
CA GLN A 21 11.04 -7.89 -13.06
C GLN A 21 9.77 -8.65 -13.40
N GLN A 22 9.65 -9.11 -14.66
CA GLN A 22 8.48 -9.86 -15.13
C GLN A 22 8.15 -11.08 -14.27
N THR A 23 9.16 -11.80 -13.78
CA THR A 23 8.96 -12.95 -12.90
C THR A 23 8.28 -12.56 -11.58
N VAL A 24 8.72 -11.44 -10.98
CA VAL A 24 8.15 -10.91 -9.73
C VAL A 24 6.74 -10.40 -9.97
N GLN A 25 6.51 -9.73 -11.10
CA GLN A 25 5.17 -9.32 -11.51
C GLN A 25 4.20 -10.50 -11.59
N MET A 26 4.57 -11.56 -12.31
CA MET A 26 3.68 -12.70 -12.54
C MET A 26 3.46 -13.59 -11.32
N HIS A 27 4.49 -13.79 -10.48
CA HIS A 27 4.43 -14.78 -9.39
C HIS A 27 4.20 -14.17 -8.01
N VAL A 28 4.36 -12.85 -7.86
CA VAL A 28 4.20 -12.17 -6.56
C VAL A 28 3.18 -11.05 -6.66
N VAL A 29 3.39 -10.07 -7.54
CA VAL A 29 2.58 -8.85 -7.58
C VAL A 29 1.17 -9.11 -8.11
N GLN A 30 1.01 -9.84 -9.21
CA GLN A 30 -0.29 -10.16 -9.78
C GLN A 30 -1.13 -11.08 -8.87
N PRO A 31 -0.59 -12.18 -8.29
CA PRO A 31 -1.33 -12.99 -7.32
C PRO A 31 -1.73 -12.18 -6.08
N PHE A 32 -0.83 -11.33 -5.57
CA PHE A 32 -1.16 -10.41 -4.48
C PHE A 32 -2.29 -9.44 -4.86
N THR A 33 -2.23 -8.88 -6.07
CA THR A 33 -3.26 -7.99 -6.60
C THR A 33 -4.60 -8.70 -6.76
N ALA A 34 -4.61 -9.99 -7.13
CA ALA A 34 -5.83 -10.79 -7.18
C ALA A 34 -6.46 -10.97 -5.78
N VAL A 35 -5.64 -11.21 -4.76
CA VAL A 35 -6.13 -11.26 -3.36
C VAL A 35 -6.74 -9.93 -2.94
N LEU A 36 -6.17 -8.79 -3.35
CA LEU A 36 -6.77 -7.49 -3.08
C LEU A 36 -8.13 -7.31 -3.78
N ALA A 37 -8.28 -7.80 -5.02
CA ALA A 37 -9.55 -7.79 -5.72
C ALA A 37 -10.59 -8.65 -5.00
N ASP A 38 -10.21 -9.86 -4.57
CA ASP A 38 -11.08 -10.78 -3.84
C ASP A 38 -11.52 -10.19 -2.49
N ILE A 39 -10.61 -9.59 -1.72
CA ILE A 39 -10.92 -8.92 -0.46
C ILE A 39 -11.86 -7.73 -0.71
N SER A 40 -11.58 -6.92 -1.73
CA SER A 40 -12.42 -5.76 -2.06
C SER A 40 -13.84 -6.18 -2.43
N ALA A 41 -13.98 -7.20 -3.28
CA ALA A 41 -15.29 -7.76 -3.62
C ALA A 41 -15.98 -8.36 -2.39
N ALA A 42 -15.26 -9.09 -1.53
CA ALA A 42 -15.80 -9.64 -0.30
C ALA A 42 -16.33 -8.59 0.69
N LEU A 43 -15.73 -7.40 0.70
CA LEU A 43 -16.22 -6.27 1.50
C LEU A 43 -17.42 -5.55 0.87
N ILE A 44 -17.55 -5.62 -0.46
CA ILE A 44 -18.66 -5.03 -1.21
C ILE A 44 -19.91 -5.92 -1.17
N MET A 45 -19.74 -7.24 -1.33
CA MET A 45 -20.84 -8.23 -1.46
C MET A 45 -21.96 -8.12 -0.41
N PRO A 46 -21.73 -7.78 0.87
CA PRO A 46 -22.81 -7.60 1.85
C PRO A 46 -23.79 -6.46 1.52
N PHE A 47 -23.41 -5.53 0.65
CA PHE A 47 -24.18 -4.34 0.28
C PHE A 47 -24.60 -4.33 -1.19
N ASP A 48 -23.92 -5.11 -2.03
CA ASP A 48 -24.07 -5.14 -3.48
C ASP A 48 -23.70 -6.54 -4.00
N ASP A 49 -24.72 -7.37 -4.26
CA ASP A 49 -24.57 -8.76 -4.69
C ASP A 49 -24.28 -8.90 -6.18
N ALA A 50 -24.28 -7.80 -6.93
CA ALA A 50 -23.93 -7.75 -8.34
C ALA A 50 -22.41 -7.65 -8.58
N VAL A 51 -21.57 -7.78 -7.56
CA VAL A 51 -20.11 -7.63 -7.68
C VAL A 51 -19.39 -8.98 -7.67
N THR A 52 -18.51 -9.18 -8.65
CA THR A 52 -17.65 -10.36 -8.76
C THR A 52 -16.19 -9.96 -9.00
N ALA A 53 -15.26 -10.76 -8.46
CA ALA A 53 -13.82 -10.64 -8.72
C ALA A 53 -13.32 -11.82 -9.55
N THR A 54 -12.41 -11.56 -10.49
CA THR A 54 -11.70 -12.61 -11.25
C THR A 54 -10.29 -12.16 -11.56
N GLY A 55 -9.32 -12.82 -10.92
CA GLY A 55 -7.94 -12.36 -10.96
C GLY A 55 -7.85 -10.94 -10.39
N ARG A 56 -7.30 -10.00 -11.16
CA ARG A 56 -7.14 -8.60 -10.78
C ARG A 56 -8.30 -7.68 -11.18
N ILE A 57 -9.40 -8.25 -11.67
CA ILE A 57 -10.55 -7.51 -12.19
C ILE A 57 -11.72 -7.61 -11.20
N ILE A 58 -12.32 -6.48 -10.87
CA ILE A 58 -13.60 -6.37 -10.17
C ILE A 58 -14.65 -5.92 -11.19
N ARG A 59 -15.77 -6.62 -11.27
CA ARG A 59 -16.84 -6.39 -12.24
C ARG A 59 -18.20 -6.32 -11.57
N HIS A 60 -19.01 -5.38 -12.03
CA HIS A 60 -20.44 -5.34 -11.75
C HIS A 60 -21.19 -6.12 -12.84
N THR A 61 -22.02 -7.08 -12.46
CA THR A 61 -22.69 -8.03 -13.37
C THR A 61 -23.93 -7.45 -14.04
N GLU A 62 -24.59 -6.45 -13.45
CA GLU A 62 -25.77 -5.83 -14.08
C GLU A 62 -25.40 -4.73 -15.08
N ASN A 63 -24.63 -3.71 -14.66
CA ASN A 63 -24.27 -2.57 -15.53
C ASN A 63 -23.01 -2.79 -16.39
N GLN A 64 -22.37 -3.98 -16.29
CA GLN A 64 -21.19 -4.40 -17.06
C GLN A 64 -19.92 -3.56 -16.84
N PHE A 65 -19.90 -2.67 -15.85
CA PHE A 65 -18.70 -1.92 -15.50
C PHE A 65 -17.65 -2.84 -14.87
N ALA A 66 -16.38 -2.58 -15.18
CA ALA A 66 -15.26 -3.32 -14.59
C ALA A 66 -14.04 -2.42 -14.39
N VAL A 67 -13.29 -2.70 -13.33
CA VAL A 67 -11.99 -2.08 -13.06
C VAL A 67 -10.96 -3.19 -12.94
N SER A 68 -9.82 -2.98 -13.59
CA SER A 68 -8.66 -3.83 -13.43
C SER A 68 -7.65 -3.14 -12.53
N ILE A 69 -7.19 -3.82 -11.48
CA ILE A 69 -6.13 -3.32 -10.62
C ILE A 69 -4.80 -3.63 -11.30
N GLU A 70 -4.04 -2.59 -11.60
CA GLU A 70 -2.73 -2.66 -12.25
C GLU A 70 -1.59 -2.35 -11.26
N ALA A 71 -0.36 -2.60 -11.68
CA ALA A 71 0.83 -2.05 -11.00
C ALA A 71 0.67 -0.52 -10.81
N GLY A 72 1.12 0.00 -9.68
CA GLY A 72 0.87 1.37 -9.21
C GLY A 72 -0.46 1.55 -8.44
N CYS A 73 -1.37 0.57 -8.52
CA CYS A 73 -2.69 0.62 -7.87
C CYS A 73 -2.90 -0.41 -6.77
N ASN A 74 -1.94 -1.33 -6.59
CA ASN A 74 -1.98 -2.41 -5.61
C ASN A 74 -1.25 -2.06 -4.29
N GLY A 75 -0.67 -0.86 -4.19
CA GLY A 75 0.00 -0.38 -2.98
C GLY A 75 1.39 -0.96 -2.73
N VAL A 76 1.95 -1.74 -3.66
CA VAL A 76 3.29 -2.34 -3.53
C VAL A 76 4.38 -1.26 -3.52
N GLU A 77 4.28 -0.25 -4.37
CA GLU A 77 5.26 0.83 -4.47
C GLU A 77 5.31 1.68 -3.19
N ALA A 78 4.13 1.96 -2.61
CA ALA A 78 4.03 2.64 -1.32
C ALA A 78 4.67 1.81 -0.20
N ALA A 79 4.45 0.49 -0.20
CA ALA A 79 5.10 -0.42 0.75
C ALA A 79 6.63 -0.46 0.56
N ILE A 80 7.12 -0.45 -0.68
CA ILE A 80 8.57 -0.38 -0.98
C ILE A 80 9.18 0.90 -0.38
N VAL A 81 8.53 2.05 -0.57
CA VAL A 81 8.99 3.34 -0.02
C VAL A 81 9.04 3.29 1.51
N LEU A 82 7.99 2.76 2.16
CA LEU A 82 7.95 2.59 3.60
C LEU A 82 9.08 1.67 4.10
N ILE A 83 9.27 0.51 3.46
CA ILE A 83 10.33 -0.45 3.82
C ILE A 83 11.70 0.21 3.71
N ALA A 84 11.97 0.91 2.61
CA ALA A 84 13.22 1.64 2.44
C ALA A 84 13.45 2.67 3.56
N ALA A 85 12.42 3.45 3.93
CA ALA A 85 12.49 4.45 4.98
C ALA A 85 12.77 3.84 6.37
N VAL A 86 12.05 2.77 6.73
CA VAL A 86 12.22 2.07 8.01
C VAL A 86 13.57 1.35 8.09
N VAL A 87 14.01 0.70 7.01
CA VAL A 87 15.30 0.01 6.97
C VAL A 87 16.46 0.99 7.10
N ALA A 88 16.37 2.17 6.48
CA ALA A 88 17.37 3.22 6.56
C ALA A 88 17.54 3.79 7.98
N PHE A 89 16.51 3.74 8.82
CA PHE A 89 16.58 4.23 10.18
C PHE A 89 17.31 3.24 11.13
N PRO A 90 18.22 3.68 12.01
CA PRO A 90 18.91 2.80 12.93
C PRO A 90 18.00 2.41 14.10
N ALA A 91 17.43 1.21 14.06
CA ALA A 91 16.58 0.64 15.11
C ALA A 91 16.79 -0.88 15.23
N ARG A 92 16.30 -1.48 16.32
CA ARG A 92 16.38 -2.95 16.52
C ARG A 92 15.57 -3.67 15.43
N PRO A 93 16.01 -4.83 14.91
CA PRO A 93 15.32 -5.54 13.83
C PRO A 93 13.83 -5.80 14.10
N LEU A 94 13.48 -6.15 15.34
CA LEU A 94 12.09 -6.39 15.74
C LEU A 94 11.23 -5.12 15.62
N GLN A 95 11.77 -3.96 15.97
CA GLN A 95 11.04 -2.68 15.83
C GLN A 95 10.84 -2.31 14.37
N LYS A 96 11.82 -2.62 13.50
CA LYS A 96 11.70 -2.43 12.05
C LYS A 96 10.63 -3.35 11.47
N ALA A 97 10.65 -4.64 11.81
CA ALA A 97 9.67 -5.60 11.35
C ALA A 97 8.24 -5.22 11.79
N ALA A 98 8.06 -4.82 13.05
CA ALA A 98 6.77 -4.35 13.54
C ALA A 98 6.27 -3.10 12.80
N ALA A 99 7.16 -2.13 12.53
CA ALA A 99 6.81 -0.92 11.79
C ALA A 99 6.47 -1.20 10.32
N ILE A 100 7.24 -2.08 9.66
CA ILE A 100 6.95 -2.51 8.29
C ILE A 100 5.61 -3.23 8.23
N LEU A 101 5.34 -4.16 9.15
CA LEU A 101 4.07 -4.90 9.15
C LEU A 101 2.88 -3.98 9.43
N ALA A 102 2.95 -3.16 10.49
CA ALA A 102 1.88 -2.23 10.82
C ALA A 102 1.62 -1.22 9.70
N GLY A 103 2.69 -0.68 9.10
CA GLY A 103 2.57 0.25 7.99
C GLY A 103 2.09 -0.39 6.70
N PHE A 104 2.52 -1.62 6.40
CA PHE A 104 1.99 -2.39 5.27
C PHE A 104 0.48 -2.60 5.43
N LEU A 105 0.01 -3.00 6.61
CA LEU A 105 -1.43 -3.16 6.88
C LEU A 105 -2.19 -1.84 6.74
N ALA A 106 -1.65 -0.72 7.21
CA ALA A 106 -2.26 0.60 7.05
C ALA A 106 -2.39 1.00 5.57
N ILE A 107 -1.31 0.84 4.80
CA ILE A 107 -1.29 1.09 3.36
C ILE A 107 -2.33 0.21 2.65
N GLN A 108 -2.41 -1.08 2.99
CA GLN A 108 -3.37 -1.98 2.37
C GLN A 108 -4.82 -1.64 2.74
N ALA A 109 -5.09 -1.23 3.98
CA ALA A 109 -6.42 -0.75 4.37
C ALA A 109 -6.83 0.47 3.52
N MET A 110 -5.95 1.47 3.40
CA MET A 110 -6.19 2.63 2.55
C MET A 110 -6.31 2.26 1.07
N ASN A 111 -5.56 1.25 0.61
CA ASN A 111 -5.63 0.79 -0.77
C ASN A 111 -6.93 0.06 -1.09
N ILE A 112 -7.47 -0.74 -0.16
CA ILE A 112 -8.78 -1.37 -0.31
C ILE A 112 -9.88 -0.29 -0.38
N LEU A 113 -9.81 0.75 0.47
CA LEU A 113 -10.70 1.91 0.37
C LEU A 113 -10.60 2.60 -0.99
N ARG A 114 -9.36 2.77 -1.51
CA ARG A 114 -9.13 3.28 -2.86
C ARG A 114 -9.84 2.45 -3.91
N ILE A 115 -9.61 1.14 -3.95
CA ILE A 115 -10.17 0.23 -4.94
C ILE A 115 -11.69 0.30 -4.93
N ILE A 116 -12.32 0.16 -3.75
CA ILE A 116 -13.78 0.18 -3.60
C ILE A 116 -14.34 1.54 -4.04
N SER A 117 -13.73 2.64 -3.60
CA SER A 117 -14.20 3.98 -3.99
C SER A 117 -14.12 4.20 -5.50
N LEU A 118 -13.01 3.81 -6.15
CA LEU A 118 -12.80 3.98 -7.57
C LEU A 118 -13.74 3.08 -8.37
N PHE A 119 -14.04 1.88 -7.88
CA PHE A 119 -15.04 1.01 -8.49
C PHE A 119 -16.42 1.69 -8.59
N TYR A 120 -16.89 2.36 -7.54
CA TYR A 120 -18.16 3.07 -7.58
C TYR A 120 -18.11 4.42 -8.31
N LEU A 121 -17.02 5.18 -8.14
CA LEU A 121 -16.84 6.44 -8.85
C LEU A 121 -16.80 6.23 -10.36
N GLY A 122 -16.19 5.14 -10.83
CA GLY A 122 -16.15 4.79 -12.25
C GLY A 122 -17.51 4.44 -12.83
N GLN A 123 -18.38 3.79 -12.06
CA GLN A 123 -19.77 3.54 -12.44
C GLN A 123 -20.59 4.83 -12.53
N TRP A 124 -20.34 5.77 -11.62
CA TRP A 124 -21.07 7.03 -11.58
C TRP A 124 -20.60 8.01 -12.67
N ARG A 125 -19.30 8.32 -12.70
CA ARG A 125 -18.70 9.37 -13.56
C ARG A 125 -17.19 9.16 -13.77
N MET A 126 -16.81 8.85 -15.01
CA MET A 126 -15.41 8.58 -15.39
C MET A 126 -14.45 9.76 -15.22
N ASP A 127 -14.93 10.99 -15.27
CA ASP A 127 -14.11 12.18 -15.04
C ASP A 127 -13.73 12.33 -13.56
N VAL A 128 -14.68 12.05 -12.64
CA VAL A 128 -14.42 12.05 -11.19
C VAL A 128 -13.53 10.87 -10.80
N PHE A 129 -13.75 9.70 -11.42
CA PHE A 129 -12.84 8.55 -11.31
C PHE A 129 -11.42 8.94 -11.69
N SER A 130 -11.22 9.54 -12.86
CA SER A 130 -9.89 9.86 -13.38
C SER A 130 -9.17 10.87 -12.49
N TRP A 131 -9.86 11.92 -12.05
CA TRP A 131 -9.28 12.89 -11.11
C TRP A 131 -8.92 12.25 -9.77
N SER A 132 -9.82 11.44 -9.22
CA SER A 132 -9.59 10.78 -7.92
C SER A 132 -8.44 9.77 -8.01
N HIS A 133 -8.36 9.04 -9.13
CA HIS A 133 -7.34 8.05 -9.39
C HIS A 133 -5.95 8.68 -9.56
N LEU A 134 -5.85 9.79 -10.30
CA LEU A 134 -4.57 10.42 -10.63
C LEU A 134 -4.05 11.37 -9.54
N TYR A 135 -4.94 11.98 -8.74
CA TYR A 135 -4.56 13.03 -7.80
C TYR A 135 -4.93 12.72 -6.37
N LEU A 136 -6.21 12.47 -6.08
CA LEU A 136 -6.69 12.33 -4.70
C LEU A 136 -6.02 11.15 -3.99
N TRP A 137 -6.15 9.95 -4.55
CA TRP A 137 -5.67 8.73 -3.91
C TRP A 137 -4.14 8.67 -3.78
N PRO A 138 -3.34 9.02 -4.81
CA PRO A 138 -1.89 9.08 -4.67
C PRO A 138 -1.45 10.01 -3.53
N VAL A 139 -2.08 11.17 -3.36
CA VAL A 139 -1.79 12.09 -2.25
C VAL A 139 -2.15 11.46 -0.92
N LEU A 140 -3.34 10.88 -0.78
CA LEU A 140 -3.78 10.23 0.46
C LEU A 140 -2.87 9.06 0.87
N ILE A 141 -2.46 8.21 -0.08
CA ILE A 141 -1.54 7.09 0.19
C ILE A 141 -0.16 7.59 0.59
N MET A 142 0.36 8.64 -0.06
CA MET A 142 1.64 9.23 0.33
C MET A 142 1.58 9.84 1.74
N LEU A 143 0.46 10.50 2.08
CA LEU A 143 0.24 11.00 3.43
C LEU A 143 0.18 9.88 4.47
N ASP A 144 -0.48 8.76 4.16
CA ASP A 144 -0.53 7.58 5.03
C ASP A 144 0.88 7.02 5.31
N VAL A 145 1.69 6.82 4.27
CA VAL A 145 3.09 6.40 4.40
C VAL A 145 3.88 7.35 5.31
N LEU A 146 3.70 8.67 5.12
CA LEU A 146 4.36 9.68 5.95
C LEU A 146 3.89 9.60 7.41
N ILE A 147 2.59 9.48 7.66
CA ILE A 147 2.02 9.39 9.01
C ILE A 147 2.55 8.15 9.72
N VAL A 148 2.49 6.98 9.08
CA VAL A 148 3.04 5.72 9.62
C VAL A 148 4.52 5.88 9.95
N PHE A 149 5.31 6.48 9.06
CA PHE A 149 6.73 6.70 9.28
C PHE A 149 6.99 7.66 10.45
N LEU A 150 6.22 8.74 10.57
CA LEU A 150 6.32 9.68 11.70
C LEU A 150 5.95 9.02 13.03
N LEU A 151 4.90 8.19 13.05
CA LEU A 151 4.51 7.41 14.23
C LEU A 151 5.60 6.41 14.62
N TYR A 152 6.25 5.77 13.65
CA TYR A 152 7.41 4.93 13.87
C TYR A 152 8.58 5.70 14.49
N LEU A 153 8.95 6.85 13.93
CA LEU A 153 10.01 7.69 14.51
C LEU A 153 9.69 8.11 15.94
N ARG A 154 8.43 8.49 16.21
CA ARG A 154 7.96 8.82 17.56
C ARG A 154 8.06 7.63 18.51
N TYR A 155 7.72 6.43 18.05
CA TYR A 155 7.83 5.21 18.84
C TYR A 155 9.29 4.90 19.18
N ILE A 156 10.19 4.93 18.19
CA ILE A 156 11.63 4.69 18.42
C ILE A 156 12.23 5.73 19.36
N ALA A 157 11.88 7.00 19.20
CA ALA A 157 12.34 8.07 20.09
C ALA A 157 11.93 7.81 21.54
N ARG A 158 10.70 7.34 21.80
CA ARG A 158 10.23 7.00 23.15
C ARG A 158 10.98 5.81 23.76
N VAL A 159 11.15 4.73 22.99
CA VAL A 159 11.81 3.51 23.46
C VAL A 159 13.30 3.75 23.74
N ASN A 160 13.95 4.59 22.93
CA ASN A 160 15.38 4.92 23.13
C ASN A 160 15.64 5.91 24.27
N VAL A 161 14.63 6.66 24.73
CA VAL A 161 14.73 7.56 25.89
C VAL A 161 14.55 6.81 27.23
N GLN A 162 14.01 5.59 27.23
CA GLN A 162 13.76 4.80 28.44
C GLN A 162 14.93 3.98 29.08
N PRO A 163 16.22 4.02 28.70
CA PRO A 163 17.21 3.13 29.33
C PRO A 163 17.88 3.64 30.63
N ALA A 164 17.41 4.71 31.31
CA ALA A 164 18.18 5.35 32.39
C ALA A 164 17.63 5.27 33.84
N VAL A 165 16.53 4.57 34.14
CA VAL A 165 15.92 4.58 35.50
C VAL A 165 15.77 3.18 36.13
N SER A 166 16.63 2.23 35.77
CA SER A 166 16.70 0.95 36.49
C SER A 166 18.15 0.54 36.69
N ALA A 167 18.76 1.07 37.74
CA ALA A 167 19.98 0.59 38.38
C ALA A 167 19.67 0.36 39.86
#